data_AF-A0A819SKN8-F1
#
_entry.id   AF-A0A819SKN8-F1
#
_cell.length_a   1.000
_cell.length_b   1.000
_cell.length_c   1.000
_cell.angle_alpha   90.00
_cell.angle_beta   90.00
_cell.angle_gamma   90.00
#
_symmetry.space_group_name_H-M   'P 1'
#
loop_
_entity.id
_entity.type
_entity.pdbx_description
1 polymer ?
#
loop_
_entity_poly.entity_id
_entity_poly.type
_entity_poly.pdbx_seq_one_letter_code
_entity_poly.pdbx_strand_id
1 'polypeptide(L)'
;MIFIQLQKKINIPKRIRLSVAQACAEFSALDGRAFQAMKGNGFQNLAQVLFDAGRSYNNSSIQVQDILPHPTTISRNVVRIYEQSK
;
A
#
# COMPACT_ATOMS: atom_id res chain seq x y z
N MET A 1 -27.11 -16.83 20.12
CA MET A 1 -26.73 -15.44 20.40
C MET A 1 -25.75 -14.98 19.33
N ILE A 2 -26.13 -14.01 18.51
CA ILE A 2 -25.26 -13.45 17.46
C ILE A 2 -24.39 -12.37 18.12
N PHE A 3 -23.08 -12.59 18.20
CA PHE A 3 -22.13 -11.56 18.60
C PHE A 3 -21.83 -10.67 17.39
N ILE A 4 -22.46 -9.50 17.33
CA ILE A 4 -22.06 -8.44 16.40
C ILE A 4 -20.82 -7.77 17.01
N GLN A 5 -19.63 -8.07 16.47
CA GLN A 5 -18.41 -7.35 16.85
C GLN A 5 -18.51 -5.91 16.35
N LEU A 6 -18.82 -4.98 17.26
CA LEU A 6 -18.62 -3.55 17.04
C LEU A 6 -17.12 -3.31 16.83
N GLN A 7 -16.69 -3.19 15.58
CA GLN A 7 -15.30 -2.85 15.26
C GLN A 7 -14.96 -1.48 15.87
N LYS A 8 -14.12 -1.50 16.89
CA LYS A 8 -13.65 -0.31 17.58
C LYS A 8 -12.87 0.56 16.59
N LYS A 9 -13.39 1.75 16.27
CA LYS A 9 -12.75 2.69 15.33
C LYS A 9 -11.36 3.05 15.86
N ILE A 10 -10.31 2.59 15.18
CA ILE A 10 -8.93 2.90 15.55
C ILE A 10 -8.71 4.41 15.35
N ASN A 11 -8.31 5.10 16.42
CA ASN A 11 -7.99 6.52 16.34
C ASN A 11 -6.55 6.69 15.83
N ILE A 12 -6.40 7.01 14.55
CA ILE A 12 -5.09 7.28 13.95
C ILE A 12 -4.67 8.72 14.30
N PRO A 13 -3.49 8.94 14.92
CA PRO A 13 -3.03 10.28 15.28
C PRO A 13 -3.03 11.25 14.09
N LYS A 14 -3.48 12.50 14.31
CA LYS A 14 -3.58 13.54 13.27
C LYS A 14 -2.26 13.71 12.49
N ARG A 15 -1.12 13.68 13.18
CA ARG A 15 0.21 13.78 12.57
C ARG A 15 0.43 12.72 11.48
N ILE A 16 0.03 11.48 11.74
CA ILE A 16 0.21 10.36 10.81
C ILE A 16 -0.67 10.56 9.58
N ARG A 17 -1.93 10.96 9.79
CA ARG A 17 -2.85 11.26 8.69
C ARG A 17 -2.32 12.37 7.77
N LEU A 18 -1.72 13.41 8.35
CA LEU A 18 -1.13 14.51 7.59
C LEU A 18 0.10 14.05 6.80
N SER A 19 1.00 13.27 7.42
CA SER A 19 2.17 12.72 6.73
C SER A 19 1.78 11.81 5.56
N VAL A 20 0.75 10.96 5.73
CA VAL A 20 0.25 10.11 4.64
C VAL A 20 -0.36 10.97 3.52
N ALA A 21 -1.16 11.99 3.85
CA ALA A 21 -1.74 12.88 2.86
C ALA A 21 -0.66 13.62 2.05
N GLN A 22 0.40 14.10 2.72
CA GLN A 22 1.55 14.73 2.08
C GLN A 22 2.27 13.76 1.13
N ALA A 23 2.57 12.55 1.58
CA ALA A 23 3.21 11.52 0.75
C ALA A 23 2.37 11.15 -0.48
N CYS A 24 1.04 11.09 -0.36
CA CYS A 24 0.15 10.87 -1.50
C CYS A 24 0.20 12.04 -2.50
N ALA A 25 0.26 13.29 -2.01
CA ALA A 25 0.39 14.47 -2.87
C ALA A 25 1.73 14.47 -3.61
N GLU A 26 2.82 14.15 -2.92
CA GLU A 26 4.16 14.02 -3.49
C GLU A 26 4.23 12.93 -4.56
N PHE A 27 3.69 11.74 -4.28
CA PHE A 27 3.59 10.67 -5.27
C PHE A 27 2.84 11.13 -6.54
N SER A 28 1.72 11.83 -6.38
CA SER A 28 0.98 12.37 -7.53
C SER A 28 1.77 13.42 -8.31
N ALA A 29 2.47 14.33 -7.62
CA ALA A 29 3.22 15.42 -8.24
C ALA A 29 4.50 14.95 -8.93
N LEU A 30 5.26 14.07 -8.27
CA LEU A 30 6.58 13.60 -8.74
C LEU A 30 6.44 12.53 -9.84
N ASP A 31 5.47 11.63 -9.72
CA ASP A 31 5.30 10.50 -10.65
C ASP A 31 4.22 10.76 -11.71
N GLY A 32 3.64 11.96 -11.74
CA GLY A 32 2.60 12.35 -12.70
C GLY A 32 1.32 11.51 -12.58
N ARG A 33 0.97 11.06 -11.37
CA ARG A 33 -0.16 10.16 -11.13
C ARG A 33 -1.44 10.91 -10.81
N ALA A 34 -2.53 10.55 -11.48
CA ALA A 34 -3.86 11.11 -11.20
C ALA A 34 -4.27 10.86 -9.74
N PHE A 35 -4.91 11.84 -9.11
CA PHE A 35 -5.33 11.75 -7.70
C PHE A 35 -6.27 10.57 -7.42
N GLN A 36 -7.06 10.14 -8.42
CA GLN A 36 -7.94 8.99 -8.29
C GLN A 36 -7.18 7.66 -8.14
N ALA A 37 -5.88 7.61 -8.42
CA ALA A 37 -5.04 6.42 -8.19
C ALA A 37 -5.13 5.93 -6.73
N MET A 38 -5.28 6.85 -5.78
CA MET A 38 -5.43 6.54 -4.34
C MET A 38 -6.70 5.75 -4.01
N LYS A 39 -7.71 5.82 -4.89
CA LYS A 39 -8.97 5.07 -4.76
C LYS A 39 -8.94 3.74 -5.49
N GLY A 40 -7.92 3.45 -6.29
CA GLY A 40 -7.82 2.21 -7.04
C GLY A 40 -7.53 1.02 -6.12
N ASN A 41 -8.28 -0.07 -6.27
CA ASN A 41 -8.10 -1.29 -5.49
C ASN A 41 -6.66 -1.82 -5.54
N GLY A 42 -6.00 -1.73 -6.71
CA GLY A 42 -4.60 -2.16 -6.86
C GLY A 42 -3.63 -1.37 -5.97
N PHE A 43 -3.80 -0.04 -5.90
CA PHE A 43 -2.98 0.80 -5.03
C PHE A 43 -3.26 0.53 -3.55
N GLN A 44 -4.53 0.43 -3.16
CA GLN A 44 -4.91 0.16 -1.76
C GLN A 44 -4.40 -1.20 -1.28
N ASN A 45 -4.51 -2.23 -2.12
CA ASN A 45 -3.99 -3.57 -1.82
C ASN A 45 -2.46 -3.53 -1.67
N LEU A 46 -1.75 -2.85 -2.56
CA LEU A 46 -0.30 -2.66 -2.45
C LEU A 46 0.09 -1.94 -1.16
N ALA A 47 -0.58 -0.83 -0.83
CA ALA A 47 -0.32 -0.06 0.37
C ALA A 47 -0.55 -0.88 1.64
N GLN A 48 -1.60 -1.70 1.66
CA GLN A 48 -1.88 -2.60 2.78
C GLN A 48 -0.77 -3.65 2.94
N VAL A 49 -0.30 -4.27 1.85
CA VAL A 49 0.82 -5.23 1.88
C VAL A 49 2.10 -4.59 2.42
N LEU A 50 2.45 -3.37 1.96
CA LEU A 50 3.62 -2.65 2.47
C LEU A 50 3.48 -2.30 3.95
N PHE A 51 2.29 -1.90 4.39
CA PHE A 51 2.01 -1.58 5.78
C PHE A 51 2.13 -2.81 6.69
N ASP A 52 1.59 -3.95 6.26
CA ASP A 52 1.69 -5.21 6.99
C ASP A 52 3.13 -5.74 6.99
N ALA A 53 3.87 -5.62 5.88
CA ALA A 53 5.29 -5.97 5.83
C ALA A 53 6.12 -5.14 6.83
N GLY A 54 5.88 -3.82 6.89
CA GLY A 54 6.51 -2.94 7.86
C GLY A 54 6.18 -3.31 9.31
N ARG A 55 4.93 -3.70 9.59
CA ARG A 55 4.51 -4.18 10.92
C ARG A 55 5.18 -5.52 11.28
N SER A 56 5.26 -6.45 10.33
CA SER A 56 5.76 -7.81 10.58
C SER A 56 7.27 -7.87 10.73
N TYR A 57 8.03 -7.11 9.94
CA TYR A 57 9.49 -7.20 9.97
C TYR A 57 10.12 -6.36 11.09
N ASN A 58 9.46 -5.28 11.53
CA ASN A 58 9.85 -4.41 12.66
C ASN A 58 11.37 -4.14 12.78
N ASN A 59 12.02 -3.83 11.66
CA ASN A 59 13.44 -3.48 11.60
C ASN A 59 13.59 -2.08 11.03
N SER A 60 14.12 -1.17 11.83
CA SER A 60 14.34 0.23 11.46
C SER A 60 15.38 0.43 10.36
N SER A 61 16.17 -0.59 10.04
CA SER A 61 17.23 -0.53 9.04
C SER A 61 16.77 -0.94 7.63
N ILE A 62 15.58 -1.51 7.49
CA ILE A 62 15.04 -1.81 6.16
C ILE A 62 14.75 -0.51 5.41
N GLN A 63 15.21 -0.46 4.17
CA GLN A 63 14.83 0.57 3.23
C GLN A 63 13.78 0.02 2.26
N VAL A 64 12.85 0.87 1.83
CA VAL A 64 11.79 0.47 0.87
C VAL A 64 12.39 -0.09 -0.43
N GLN A 65 13.54 0.44 -0.86
CA GLN A 65 14.28 -0.03 -2.03
C GLN A 65 14.79 -1.48 -1.91
N ASP A 66 14.94 -2.02 -0.70
CA ASP A 66 15.36 -3.41 -0.48
C ASP A 66 14.21 -4.39 -0.74
N ILE A 67 12.97 -3.89 -0.70
CA ILE A 67 11.74 -4.69 -0.84
C ILE A 67 11.13 -4.51 -2.23
N LEU A 68 11.20 -3.31 -2.80
CA LEU A 68 10.54 -3.03 -4.08
C LEU A 68 11.21 -3.81 -5.22
N PRO A 69 10.43 -4.58 -6.00
CA PRO A 69 10.98 -5.36 -7.10
C PRO A 69 11.36 -4.48 -8.28
N HIS A 70 12.37 -4.90 -9.03
CA HIS A 70 12.72 -4.28 -10.31
C HIS A 70 11.52 -4.29 -11.28
N PRO A 71 11.30 -3.26 -12.12
CA PRO A 71 10.18 -3.20 -13.07
C PRO A 71 10.04 -4.45 -13.97
N THR A 72 11.16 -5.07 -14.38
CA THR A 72 11.14 -6.32 -15.15
C THR A 72 10.49 -7.47 -14.38
N THR A 73 10.70 -7.55 -13.06
CA THR A 73 10.07 -8.56 -12.20
C THR A 73 8.56 -8.32 -12.11
N ILE A 74 8.13 -7.05 -12.04
CA ILE A 74 6.70 -6.69 -12.08
C ILE A 74 6.10 -7.14 -13.42
N SER A 75 6.73 -6.80 -14.54
CA SER A 75 6.25 -7.16 -15.88
C SER A 75 6.03 -8.67 -16.04
N ARG A 76 6.99 -9.51 -15.61
CA ARG A 76 6.84 -10.97 -15.66
C ARG A 76 5.69 -11.47 -14.80
N ASN A 77 5.49 -10.88 -13.63
CA ASN A 77 4.41 -11.28 -12.72
C ASN A 77 3.03 -10.90 -13.25
N VAL A 78 2.90 -9.78 -13.97
CA VAL A 78 1.62 -9.39 -14.60
C VAL A 78 1.16 -10.46 -15.59
N VAL A 79 2.07 -10.96 -16.43
CA VAL A 79 1.76 -12.06 -17.39
C VAL A 79 1.25 -13.29 -16.63
N ARG A 80 1.97 -13.71 -15.58
CA ARG A 80 1.60 -14.86 -14.76
C ARG A 80 0.23 -14.70 -14.07
N ILE A 81 -0.07 -13.53 -13.51
CA ILE A 81 -1.37 -13.26 -12.86
C ILE A 81 -2.50 -13.38 -13.88
N TYR A 82 -2.29 -12.87 -15.09
CA TYR A 82 -3.29 -12.95 -16.16
C TYR A 82 -3.53 -14.40 -16.59
N GLU A 83 -2.47 -15.19 -16.76
CA GLU A 83 -2.56 -16.62 -17.11
C GLU A 83 -3.30 -17.45 -16.06
N GLN A 84 -3.13 -17.14 -14.77
CA GLN A 84 -3.80 -17.82 -13.66
C GLN A 84 -5.27 -17.41 -13.49
N SER A 85 -5.68 -16.31 -14.12
CA SER A 85 -7.05 -15.79 -14.06
C SER A 85 -7.92 -16.27 -15.24
N LYS A 86 -7.34 -17.08 -16.13
CA LYS A 86 -8.03 -17.84 -17.18
C LYS A 86 -8.41 -19.22 -16.68
#